data_AF-A0A9D5JNV9-F1
#
_entry.id   AF-A0A9D5JNV9-F1
#
_cell.length_a   1.000
_cell.length_b   1.000
_cell.length_c   1.000
_cell.angle_alpha   90.00
_cell.angle_beta   90.00
_cell.angle_gamma   90.00
#
_symmetry.space_group_name_H-M   'P 1'
#
loop_
_entity.id
_entity.type
_entity.pdbx_description
1 polymer ?
#
loop_
_entity_poly.entity_id
_entity_poly.type
_entity_poly.pdbx_seq_one_letter_code
_entity_poly.pdbx_strand_id
1 'polypeptide(L)' 'MAKKTLKYSEALKELNEILRGLEEESIDVDEVALKVKRASELIKLCRERIEKTEMEVRKVVDEFDRKEEPGS' A
#
# COMPACT_ATOMS: atom_id res chain seq x y z
N MET A 1 9.29 20.72 -7.40
CA MET A 1 7.90 20.26 -7.19
C MET A 1 7.94 19.04 -6.29
N ALA A 2 7.22 19.03 -5.16
CA ALA A 2 7.25 17.92 -4.22
C ALA A 2 6.68 16.65 -4.89
N LYS A 3 7.45 15.55 -4.93
CA LYS A 3 6.95 14.23 -5.32
C LYS A 3 5.78 13.90 -4.39
N LYS A 4 4.54 13.98 -4.89
CA LYS A 4 3.36 13.54 -4.14
C LYS A 4 3.48 12.03 -3.97
N THR A 5 3.87 11.59 -2.77
CA THR A 5 3.83 10.19 -2.40
C THR A 5 2.36 9.76 -2.32
N LEU A 6 1.92 8.95 -3.28
CA LEU A 6 0.56 8.40 -3.36
C LEU A 6 0.18 7.76 -2.01
N LYS A 7 -0.87 8.24 -1.35
CA LYS A 7 -1.30 7.71 -0.05
C LYS A 7 -1.88 6.29 -0.21
N TYR A 8 -1.82 5.50 0.86
CA TYR A 8 -2.42 4.16 0.88
C TYR A 8 -3.92 4.19 0.51
N SER A 9 -4.68 5.16 1.06
CA SER A 9 -6.09 5.32 0.75
C SER A 9 -6.36 5.68 -0.72
N GLU A 10 -5.47 6.46 -1.34
CA GLU A 10 -5.57 6.81 -2.75
C GLU A 10 -5.26 5.58 -3.63
N ALA A 11 -4.22 4.82 -3.29
CA ALA A 11 -3.89 3.57 -3.98
C ALA A 11 -5.03 2.55 -3.91
N LEU A 12 -5.69 2.45 -2.74
CA LEU A 12 -6.81 1.53 -2.54
C LEU A 12 -8.06 1.99 -3.29
N LYS A 13 -8.29 3.29 -3.41
CA LYS A 13 -9.37 3.84 -4.24
C LYS A 13 -9.12 3.53 -5.72
N GLU A 14 -7.91 3.76 -6.20
CA GLU A 14 -7.52 3.48 -7.59
C GLU A 14 -7.62 1.98 -7.91
N LEU A 15 -7.24 1.10 -6.98
CA LEU A 15 -7.44 -0.35 -7.13
C LEU A 15 -8.92 -0.73 -7.29
N ASN A 16 -9.82 -0.11 -6.52
CA ASN A 16 -11.26 -0.36 -6.67
C ASN A 16 -11.80 0.15 -8.01
N GLU A 17 -11.31 1.29 -8.50
CA GLU A 17 -11.66 1.82 -9.81
C GLU A 17 -11.17 0.89 -10.94
N ILE A 18 -9.95 0.35 -10.81
CA ILE A 18 -9.42 -0.66 -11.73
C ILE A 18 -10.30 -1.91 -11.73
N LEU A 19 -10.67 -2.44 -10.55
CA LEU A 19 -11.52 -3.63 -10.46
C LEU A 19 -12.87 -3.42 -11.14
N ARG A 20 -13.55 -2.30 -10.86
CA ARG A 20 -14.81 -1.95 -11.52
C ARG A 20 -14.65 -1.85 -13.04
N GLY A 21 -13.55 -1.28 -13.49
CA GLY A 21 -13.25 -1.16 -14.91
C GLY A 21 -12.85 -2.47 -15.59
N LEU A 22 -12.47 -3.52 -14.84
CA LEU A 22 -12.20 -4.86 -15.36
C LEU A 22 -13.48 -5.70 -15.45
N GLU A 23 -14.51 -5.35 -14.68
CA GLU A 23 -15.83 -6.01 -14.70
C GLU A 23 -16.73 -5.50 -15.85
N GLU A 24 -16.30 -4.49 -16.61
CA GLU A 24 -17.03 -3.99 -17.77
C GLU A 24 -17.02 -5.02 -18.91
N GLU A 25 -18.21 -5.36 -19.42
CA GLU A 25 -18.43 -6.39 -20.45
C GLU A 25 -17.77 -6.08 -21.81
N SER A 26 -17.30 -4.84 -22.02
CA SER A 26 -16.76 -4.35 -23.29
C SER A 26 -15.29 -3.91 -23.22
N ILE A 27 -14.58 -4.28 -22.16
CA ILE A 27 -13.15 -3.95 -22.04
C ILE A 27 -12.30 -4.72 -23.05
N ASP A 28 -11.39 -4.01 -23.72
CA ASP A 28 -10.42 -4.60 -24.63
C ASP A 28 -9.28 -5.32 -23.88
N VAL A 29 -8.75 -6.41 -24.47
CA VAL A 29 -7.69 -7.23 -23.85
C VAL A 29 -6.40 -6.43 -23.59
N ASP A 30 -6.07 -5.45 -24.43
CA ASP A 30 -4.91 -4.59 -24.22
C ASP A 30 -5.15 -3.64 -23.02
N GLU A 31 -6.38 -3.15 -22.85
CA GLU A 31 -6.75 -2.35 -21.67
C GLU A 31 -6.71 -3.18 -20.39
N VAL A 32 -7.16 -4.44 -20.43
CA VAL A 32 -7.04 -5.37 -19.30
C VAL A 32 -5.57 -5.50 -18.88
N ALA A 33 -4.67 -5.72 -19.83
CA ALA A 33 -3.24 -5.85 -19.54
C ALA A 33 -2.66 -4.59 -18.87
N LEU A 34 -3.04 -3.40 -19.34
CA LEU A 34 -2.62 -2.12 -18.75
C LEU A 34 -3.18 -1.93 -17.33
N LYS A 35 -4.47 -2.20 -17.13
CA LYS A 35 -5.14 -2.09 -15.83
C LYS A 35 -4.54 -3.06 -14.81
N VAL A 36 -4.29 -4.31 -15.20
CA VAL A 36 -3.65 -5.33 -14.34
C VAL A 36 -2.22 -4.93 -13.97
N LYS A 37 -1.43 -4.42 -14.93
CA LYS A 37 -0.08 -3.93 -14.66
C LYS A 37 -0.11 -2.80 -13.63
N ARG A 38 -1.03 -1.85 -13.79
CA ARG A 38 -1.20 -0.74 -12.84
C ARG A 38 -1.62 -1.24 -11.46
N ALA A 39 -2.57 -2.17 -11.38
CA ALA A 39 -2.97 -2.78 -10.11
C ALA A 39 -1.78 -3.45 -9.41
N SER A 40 -0.91 -4.14 -10.15
CA SER A 40 0.30 -4.76 -9.59
C SER A 40 1.24 -3.73 -8.95
N GLU A 41 1.44 -2.57 -9.59
CA GLU A 41 2.25 -1.48 -9.03
C GLU A 41 1.64 -0.92 -7.74
N LEU A 42 0.32 -0.71 -7.73
CA LEU A 42 -0.39 -0.22 -6.55
C LEU A 42 -0.30 -1.20 -5.38
N ILE A 43 -0.45 -2.51 -5.65
CA ILE A 43 -0.33 -3.56 -4.63
C ILE A 43 1.08 -3.57 -4.03
N LYS A 44 2.13 -3.45 -4.85
CA LYS A 44 3.51 -3.36 -4.35
C LYS A 44 3.69 -2.17 -3.43
N LEU A 45 3.20 -1.00 -3.83
CA LEU A 45 3.27 0.22 -3.02
C LEU A 45 2.50 0.07 -1.69
N CYS A 46 1.34 -0.58 -1.71
CA CYS A 46 0.56 -0.88 -0.51
C CYS A 46 1.34 -1.79 0.44
N ARG A 47 1.96 -2.86 -0.07
CA ARG A 47 2.78 -3.78 0.74
C ARG A 47 3.97 -3.08 1.39
N GLU A 48 4.73 -2.31 0.62
CA GLU A 48 5.87 -1.55 1.15
C GLU A 48 5.46 -0.62 2.30
N ARG A 49 4.29 0.03 2.17
CA ARG A 49 3.75 0.89 3.23
C ARG A 49 3.37 0.11 4.48
N ILE A 50 2.72 -1.05 4.32
CA ILE A 50 2.33 -1.91 5.44
C ILE A 50 3.59 -2.37 6.17
N GLU A 51 4.56 -2.93 5.45
CA GLU A 51 5.83 -3.40 6.03
C GLU A 51 6.57 -2.28 6.76
N LYS A 52 6.63 -1.08 6.18
CA LYS A 52 7.23 0.09 6.82
C LYS A 52 6.51 0.46 8.12
N THR A 53 5.18 0.47 8.08
CA THR A 53 4.35 0.79 9.25
C THR A 53 4.53 -0.26 10.34
N GLU A 54 4.54 -1.54 10.00
CA GLU A 54 4.80 -2.64 10.95
C GLU A 54 6.18 -2.52 11.59
N MET A 55 7.21 -2.18 10.82
CA MET A 55 8.56 -1.95 11.35
C MET A 55 8.61 -0.77 12.32
N GLU A 56 7.92 0.33 12.00
CA GLU A 56 7.85 1.50 12.90
C GLU A 56 7.10 1.15 14.20
N VAL A 57 5.98 0.42 14.11
CA VAL A 57 5.23 -0.05 15.28
C VAL A 57 6.09 -0.97 16.16
N ARG A 58 6.79 -1.95 15.57
CA ARG A 58 7.68 -2.85 16.32
C ARG A 58 8.78 -2.08 17.04
N LYS A 59 9.42 -1.11 16.38
CA LYS A 59 10.44 -0.27 17.02
C LYS A 59 9.89 0.48 18.23
N VAL A 60 8.70 1.08 18.08
CA VAL A 60 8.06 1.79 19.19
C VAL A 60 7.80 0.84 20.35
N VAL A 61 7.21 -0.34 20.10
CA VAL A 61 6.96 -1.35 21.14
C VAL A 61 8.25 -1.80 21.83
N ASP A 62 9.30 -2.11 21.07
CA ASP A 62 10.62 -2.47 21.61
C ASP A 62 11.22 -1.36 22.49
N GLU A 63 10.99 -0.08 22.15
CA GLU A 63 11.42 1.07 22.95
C GLU A 63 10.61 1.23 24.24
N PHE A 64 9.33 0.84 24.25
CA PHE A 64 8.50 0.81 25.46
C PHE A 64 8.96 -0.31 26.40
N ASP A 65 9.16 -1.53 25.88
CA ASP A 65 9.60 -2.69 26.67
C ASP A 65 10.98 -2.46 27.31
N ARG A 66 11.91 -1.79 26.61
CA ARG A 66 13.24 -1.46 27.16
C ARG A 66 13.23 -0.37 28.23
N LYS A 67 12.16 0.42 28.35
CA LYS A 67 12.04 1.47 29.38
C LYS A 67 11.44 0.96 30.70
N GLU A 68 11.01 -0.31 30.75
CA GLU A 68 10.48 -0.96 31.97
C GLU A 68 11.52 -1.77 32.76
N GLU A 69 12.83 -1.58 32.52
CA GLU A 69 13.87 -1.96 33.50
C GLU A 69 14.18 -0.77 34.43
N PRO A 70 13.45 -0.58 35.55
CA PRO A 70 14.00 0.20 36.65
C PRO A 70 15.23 -0.56 37.17
N GLY A 71 16.30 0.18 37.45
CA GLY A 71 17.62 -0.35 37.74
C GLY A 71 17.65 -1.52 38.73
N SER A 72 18.57 -2.45 38.46
CA SER A 72 19.35 -3.09 39.52
C SER A 72 20.46 -2.14 39.96
#